data_AF-A0A831R490-F1
#
_entry.id   AF-A0A831R490-F1
#
_cell.length_a   1.000
_cell.length_b   1.000
_cell.length_c   1.000
_cell.angle_alpha   90.00
_cell.angle_beta   90.00
_cell.angle_gamma   90.00
#
_symmetry.space_group_name_H-M   'P 1'
#
loop_
_entity.id
_entity.type
_entity.pdbx_description
1 polymer ?
#
loop_
_entity_poly.entity_id
_entity_poly.type
_entity_poly.pdbx_seq_one_letter_code
_entity_poly.pdbx_strand_id
1 'polypeptide(L)'
;FCLFNNVAVAAAHAQAELGCERVLIIDWDAHHGNGTQDIFWADPDVLFFDIHRGSPFYPGSGALTDVGAGLGEGSVVNVPMPGGAGDAAYLKALRELLVPAADFFKPDLILVSAGFDAHSFDLALNVTYEGFAAMTGVLQQIADKHCNGRLAMILEGGYNTESLSRSVHSVLRVMAGAEPPEPRVCGIEEVDAAIEFHKGAFESD
;
A
#
# COMPACT_ATOMS: atom_id res chain seq x y z
N PHE A 1 5.08 11.11 -14.08
CA PHE A 1 6.26 11.93 -14.45
C PHE A 1 7.52 11.08 -14.60
N CYS A 2 7.39 9.83 -15.04
CA CYS A 2 8.43 8.82 -14.92
C CYS A 2 9.15 8.63 -16.26
N LEU A 3 10.49 8.65 -16.26
CA LEU A 3 11.32 8.42 -17.46
C LEU A 3 11.77 6.96 -17.56
N PHE A 4 12.13 6.38 -16.41
CA PHE A 4 12.45 4.97 -16.24
C PHE A 4 11.63 4.43 -15.06
N ASN A 5 11.33 3.13 -15.09
CA ASN A 5 10.65 2.48 -13.98
C ASN A 5 11.67 2.00 -12.94
N ASN A 6 11.89 2.80 -11.89
CA ASN A 6 12.93 2.55 -10.90
C ASN A 6 12.70 1.24 -10.14
N VAL A 7 11.46 1.00 -9.69
CA VAL A 7 11.12 -0.22 -8.94
C VAL A 7 11.24 -1.47 -9.81
N ALA A 8 10.83 -1.41 -11.07
CA ALA A 8 10.95 -2.55 -11.99
C ALA A 8 12.42 -2.86 -12.31
N VAL A 9 13.26 -1.83 -12.48
CA VAL A 9 14.72 -2.01 -12.64
C VAL A 9 15.32 -2.64 -11.38
N ALA A 10 14.90 -2.21 -10.19
CA ALA A 10 15.37 -2.80 -8.93
C ALA A 10 14.97 -4.28 -8.79
N ALA A 11 13.73 -4.63 -9.15
CA ALA A 11 13.24 -6.01 -9.14
C ALA A 11 14.04 -6.90 -10.10
N ALA A 12 14.20 -6.46 -11.36
CA ALA A 12 14.96 -7.19 -12.37
C ALA A 12 16.42 -7.37 -11.97
N HIS A 13 17.04 -6.34 -11.36
CA HIS A 13 18.40 -6.43 -10.84
C HIS A 13 18.52 -7.40 -9.66
N ALA A 14 17.55 -7.40 -8.75
CA ALA A 14 17.53 -8.32 -7.62
C ALA A 14 17.44 -9.79 -8.07
N GLN A 15 16.65 -10.07 -9.10
CA GLN A 15 16.57 -11.39 -9.72
C GLN A 15 17.88 -11.78 -10.42
N ALA A 16 18.43 -10.88 -11.25
CA ALA A 16 19.60 -11.18 -12.08
C ALA A 16 20.90 -11.30 -11.29
N GLU A 17 21.12 -10.43 -10.30
CA GLU A 17 22.43 -10.25 -9.67
C GLU A 17 22.46 -10.62 -8.18
N LEU A 18 21.31 -10.61 -7.49
CA LEU A 18 21.23 -10.83 -6.04
C LEU A 18 20.57 -12.16 -5.66
N GLY A 19 20.13 -12.95 -6.65
CA GLY A 19 19.54 -14.28 -6.44
C GLY A 19 18.19 -14.25 -5.72
N CYS A 20 17.45 -13.14 -5.79
CA CYS A 20 16.07 -13.10 -5.30
C CYS A 20 15.17 -13.75 -6.36
N GLU A 21 14.57 -14.91 -6.07
CA GLU A 21 13.72 -15.59 -7.05
C GLU A 21 12.35 -14.90 -7.12
N ARG A 22 11.75 -14.61 -5.95
CA ARG A 22 10.40 -14.02 -5.85
C ARG A 22 10.45 -12.60 -5.30
N VAL A 23 10.02 -11.62 -6.10
CA VAL A 23 9.97 -10.21 -5.68
C VAL A 23 8.53 -9.76 -5.49
N LEU A 24 8.20 -9.25 -4.31
CA LEU A 24 6.91 -8.60 -4.05
C LEU A 24 7.09 -7.09 -4.24
N ILE A 25 6.40 -6.51 -5.22
CA ILE A 25 6.31 -5.07 -5.41
C ILE A 25 4.97 -4.58 -4.87
N ILE A 26 5.01 -3.59 -4.00
CA ILE A 26 3.84 -2.97 -3.39
C ILE A 26 3.81 -1.50 -3.82
N ASP A 27 2.73 -1.10 -4.47
CA ASP A 27 2.50 0.28 -4.86
C ASP A 27 1.34 0.87 -4.07
N TRP A 28 1.65 1.93 -3.31
CA TRP A 28 0.65 2.67 -2.54
C TRP A 28 0.52 4.13 -3.01
N ASP A 29 1.16 4.49 -4.13
CA ASP A 29 0.95 5.79 -4.78
C ASP A 29 -0.54 5.96 -5.10
N ALA A 30 -1.04 7.19 -5.11
CA ALA A 30 -2.44 7.42 -5.42
C ALA A 30 -2.81 7.04 -6.86
N HIS A 31 -1.83 6.89 -7.74
CA HIS A 31 -1.99 6.53 -9.14
C HIS A 31 -1.55 5.09 -9.39
N HIS A 32 -2.31 4.37 -10.22
CA HIS A 32 -1.94 3.02 -10.61
C HIS A 32 -0.55 3.00 -11.29
N GLY A 33 0.33 2.12 -10.79
CA GLY A 33 1.67 1.84 -11.30
C GLY A 33 1.66 1.06 -12.62
N ASN A 34 0.99 1.60 -13.63
CA ASN A 34 0.69 0.91 -14.89
C ASN A 34 1.94 0.38 -15.61
N GLY A 35 3.07 1.09 -15.53
CA GLY A 35 4.32 0.64 -16.12
C GLY A 35 4.89 -0.59 -15.42
N THR A 36 4.75 -0.71 -14.10
CA THR A 36 5.18 -1.87 -13.33
C THR A 36 4.31 -3.08 -13.65
N GLN A 37 2.99 -2.87 -13.68
CA GLN A 37 2.04 -3.89 -14.11
C GLN A 37 2.39 -4.43 -15.51
N ASP A 38 2.59 -3.55 -16.49
CA ASP A 38 2.85 -3.96 -17.88
C ASP A 38 4.16 -4.78 -18.01
N ILE A 39 5.20 -4.40 -17.26
CA ILE A 39 6.50 -5.08 -17.30
C ILE A 39 6.39 -6.52 -16.77
N PHE A 40 5.67 -6.72 -15.66
CA PHE A 40 5.57 -8.02 -14.97
C PHE A 40 4.27 -8.77 -15.28
N TRP A 41 3.50 -8.32 -16.28
CA TRP A 41 2.14 -8.80 -16.57
C TRP A 41 2.00 -10.32 -16.69
N ALA A 42 3.04 -11.00 -17.18
CA ALA A 42 3.05 -12.45 -17.37
C ALA A 42 4.13 -13.17 -16.56
N ASP A 43 4.75 -12.48 -15.59
CA ASP A 43 5.84 -12.99 -14.77
C ASP A 43 5.27 -13.61 -13.47
N PRO A 44 5.41 -14.93 -13.25
CA PRO A 44 4.97 -15.57 -12.01
C PRO A 44 5.91 -15.30 -10.82
N ASP A 45 7.12 -14.82 -11.07
CA ASP A 45 8.17 -14.62 -10.07
C ASP A 45 8.15 -13.18 -9.50
N VAL A 46 7.22 -12.35 -9.96
CA VAL A 46 6.93 -11.02 -9.42
C VAL A 46 5.45 -10.89 -9.08
N LEU A 47 5.14 -10.67 -7.80
CA LEU A 47 3.80 -10.31 -7.34
C LEU A 47 3.71 -8.78 -7.26
N PHE A 48 2.82 -8.19 -8.05
CA PHE A 48 2.53 -6.76 -8.02
C PHE A 48 1.21 -6.50 -7.29
N PHE A 49 1.29 -5.85 -6.15
CA PHE A 49 0.12 -5.36 -5.40
C PHE A 49 0.05 -3.85 -5.54
N ASP A 50 -1.08 -3.33 -6.02
CA ASP A 50 -1.26 -1.91 -6.26
C ASP A 50 -2.60 -1.43 -5.67
N ILE A 51 -2.54 -0.41 -4.82
CA ILE A 51 -3.70 0.25 -4.24
C ILE A 51 -3.72 1.74 -4.60
N HIS A 52 -4.64 2.10 -5.49
CA HIS A 52 -4.69 3.41 -6.13
C HIS A 52 -6.10 3.99 -6.14
N ARG A 53 -6.24 5.27 -6.49
CA ARG A 53 -7.55 5.87 -6.79
C ARG A 53 -8.04 5.39 -8.16
N GLY A 54 -9.17 4.69 -8.18
CA GLY A 54 -9.70 4.06 -9.39
C GLY A 54 -10.14 5.03 -10.49
N SER A 55 -10.28 4.46 -11.70
CA SER A 55 -10.77 5.13 -12.91
C SER A 55 -12.09 5.91 -12.67
N PRO A 56 -12.28 7.11 -13.25
CA PRO A 56 -11.52 7.74 -14.33
C PRO A 56 -10.32 8.60 -13.86
N PHE A 57 -9.87 8.45 -12.61
CA PHE A 57 -8.66 9.14 -12.16
C PHE A 57 -7.44 8.68 -12.97
N TYR A 58 -6.49 9.59 -13.21
CA TYR A 58 -5.28 9.27 -13.98
C TYR A 58 -4.55 8.07 -13.34
N PRO A 59 -4.00 7.12 -14.12
CA PRO A 59 -3.95 7.05 -15.59
C PRO A 59 -5.19 6.43 -16.25
N GLY A 60 -6.17 5.97 -15.47
CA GLY A 60 -7.39 5.32 -15.94
C GLY A 60 -7.29 3.81 -16.17
N SER A 61 -6.13 3.20 -15.89
CA SER A 61 -5.90 1.75 -15.85
C SER A 61 -5.97 1.20 -14.41
N GLY A 62 -5.67 -0.09 -14.21
CA GLY A 62 -5.65 -0.72 -12.89
C GLY A 62 -6.99 -1.32 -12.50
N ALA A 63 -7.69 -1.95 -13.45
CA ALA A 63 -9.00 -2.52 -13.16
C ALA A 63 -8.87 -3.70 -12.19
N LEU A 64 -9.88 -3.92 -11.35
CA LEU A 64 -9.97 -5.07 -10.45
C LEU A 64 -9.80 -6.42 -11.18
N THR A 65 -10.20 -6.47 -12.46
CA THR A 65 -10.13 -7.67 -13.31
C THR A 65 -8.79 -7.85 -14.01
N ASP A 66 -7.87 -6.89 -13.90
CA ASP A 66 -6.55 -6.99 -14.48
C ASP A 66 -5.66 -7.80 -13.51
N VAL A 67 -5.55 -9.11 -13.78
CA VAL A 67 -4.93 -10.08 -12.85
C VAL A 67 -3.65 -10.73 -13.40
N GLY A 68 -3.06 -10.17 -14.45
CA GLY A 68 -1.95 -10.79 -15.17
C GLY A 68 -2.41 -11.75 -16.26
N ALA A 69 -1.45 -12.44 -16.91
CA ALA A 69 -1.75 -13.42 -17.95
C ALA A 69 -0.70 -14.55 -18.03
N GLY A 70 -1.09 -15.66 -18.64
CA GLY A 70 -0.17 -16.78 -18.87
C GLY A 70 0.29 -17.39 -17.55
N LEU A 71 1.60 -17.48 -17.33
CA LEU A 71 2.14 -17.99 -16.06
C LEU A 71 1.94 -17.00 -14.90
N GLY A 72 1.87 -15.70 -15.19
CA GLY A 72 1.60 -14.64 -14.21
C GLY A 72 0.10 -14.41 -13.93
N GLU A 73 -0.80 -15.29 -14.37
CA GLU A 73 -2.21 -15.15 -13.98
C GLU A 73 -2.36 -15.31 -12.46
N GLY A 74 -2.86 -14.26 -11.81
CA GLY A 74 -2.94 -14.12 -10.35
C GLY A 74 -1.75 -13.39 -9.70
N SER A 75 -0.73 -12.97 -10.46
CA SER A 75 0.43 -12.22 -9.94
C SER A 75 0.26 -10.70 -9.96
N VAL A 76 -0.87 -10.20 -10.44
CA VAL A 76 -1.26 -8.79 -10.35
C VAL A 76 -2.50 -8.66 -9.46
N VAL A 77 -2.41 -7.82 -8.45
CA VAL A 77 -3.47 -7.56 -7.47
C VAL A 77 -3.76 -6.07 -7.42
N ASN A 78 -4.77 -5.65 -8.19
CA ASN A 78 -5.24 -4.27 -8.21
C ASN A 78 -6.36 -4.02 -7.20
N VAL A 79 -6.23 -2.94 -6.43
CA VAL A 79 -7.22 -2.45 -5.46
C VAL A 79 -7.66 -1.04 -5.83
N PRO A 80 -8.56 -0.87 -6.82
CA PRO A 80 -9.05 0.44 -7.21
C PRO A 80 -9.99 1.03 -6.14
N MET A 81 -9.59 2.16 -5.56
CA MET A 81 -10.29 2.82 -4.45
C MET A 81 -11.15 4.00 -4.92
N PRO A 82 -12.31 4.25 -4.28
CA PRO A 82 -13.02 5.52 -4.49
C PRO A 82 -12.21 6.69 -3.96
N GLY A 83 -12.39 7.87 -4.57
CA GLY A 83 -11.78 9.10 -4.07
C GLY A 83 -12.16 9.37 -2.61
N GLY A 84 -11.18 9.79 -1.81
CA GLY A 84 -11.36 10.05 -0.38
C GLY A 84 -11.30 8.81 0.53
N ALA A 85 -11.01 7.62 0.00
CA ALA A 85 -10.61 6.48 0.84
C ALA A 85 -9.38 6.85 1.69
N GLY A 86 -9.30 6.32 2.92
CA GLY A 86 -8.23 6.64 3.86
C GLY A 86 -7.76 5.42 4.65
N ASP A 87 -7.14 5.67 5.79
CA ASP A 87 -6.38 4.68 6.59
C ASP A 87 -7.09 3.34 6.77
N ALA A 88 -8.34 3.34 7.23
CA ALA A 88 -9.08 2.11 7.52
C ALA A 88 -9.25 1.21 6.29
N ALA A 89 -9.46 1.81 5.12
CA ALA A 89 -9.66 1.07 3.88
C ALA A 89 -8.33 0.53 3.33
N TYR A 90 -7.25 1.33 3.40
CA TYR A 90 -5.90 0.90 3.08
C TYR A 90 -5.45 -0.26 3.99
N LEU A 91 -5.58 -0.10 5.31
CA LEU A 91 -5.18 -1.14 6.26
C LEU A 91 -6.01 -2.41 6.11
N LYS A 92 -7.30 -2.31 5.78
CA LYS A 92 -8.12 -3.48 5.44
C LYS A 92 -7.58 -4.20 4.21
N ALA A 93 -7.28 -3.49 3.12
CA ALA A 93 -6.70 -4.08 1.92
C ALA A 93 -5.34 -4.75 2.21
N LEU A 94 -4.47 -4.08 2.96
CA LEU A 94 -3.17 -4.65 3.32
C LEU A 94 -3.31 -5.90 4.20
N ARG A 95 -4.16 -5.86 5.24
CA ARG A 95 -4.31 -6.98 6.18
C ARG A 95 -5.06 -8.17 5.60
N GLU A 96 -6.10 -7.93 4.81
CA GLU A 96 -7.00 -8.98 4.33
C GLU A 96 -6.72 -9.44 2.89
N LEU A 97 -5.91 -8.70 2.13
CA LEU A 97 -5.54 -9.06 0.76
C LEU A 97 -4.02 -9.20 0.58
N LEU A 98 -3.24 -8.17 0.91
CA LEU A 98 -1.78 -8.22 0.72
C LEU A 98 -1.11 -9.28 1.60
N VAL A 99 -1.44 -9.35 2.90
CA VAL A 99 -0.84 -10.32 3.82
C VAL A 99 -1.10 -11.76 3.38
N PRO A 100 -2.34 -12.19 3.06
CA PRO A 100 -2.57 -13.52 2.50
C PRO A 100 -1.86 -13.77 1.16
N ALA A 101 -1.81 -12.78 0.27
CA ALA A 101 -1.11 -12.90 -1.01
C ALA A 101 0.40 -13.11 -0.80
N ALA A 102 1.01 -12.33 0.10
CA ALA A 102 2.42 -12.48 0.45
C ALA A 102 2.71 -13.81 1.18
N ASP A 103 1.78 -14.30 2.01
CA ASP A 103 1.88 -15.61 2.67
C ASP A 103 1.87 -16.77 1.67
N PHE A 104 1.10 -16.64 0.61
CA PHE A 104 1.08 -17.58 -0.51
C PHE A 104 2.37 -17.48 -1.35
N PHE A 105 2.75 -16.26 -1.73
CA PHE A 105 3.85 -15.97 -2.65
C PHE A 105 5.24 -16.17 -2.02
N LYS A 106 5.38 -15.93 -0.70
CA LYS A 106 6.63 -16.06 0.07
C LYS A 106 7.80 -15.31 -0.59
N PRO A 107 7.73 -13.97 -0.65
CA PRO A 107 8.75 -13.18 -1.35
C PRO A 107 10.13 -13.31 -0.70
N ASP A 108 11.18 -13.23 -1.53
CA ASP A 108 12.56 -13.13 -1.09
C ASP A 108 12.99 -11.67 -0.87
N LEU A 109 12.26 -10.71 -1.44
CA LEU A 109 12.50 -9.27 -1.33
C LEU A 109 11.16 -8.53 -1.48
N ILE A 110 10.98 -7.48 -0.68
CA ILE A 110 9.87 -6.54 -0.81
C ILE A 110 10.40 -5.19 -1.30
N LEU A 111 9.81 -4.69 -2.38
CA LEU A 111 10.05 -3.36 -2.92
C LEU A 111 8.76 -2.54 -2.83
N VAL A 112 8.86 -1.29 -2.42
CA VAL A 112 7.70 -0.39 -2.32
C VAL A 112 7.88 0.79 -3.24
N SER A 113 6.95 0.96 -4.18
CA SER A 113 6.70 2.23 -4.87
C SER A 113 6.03 3.17 -3.87
N ALA A 114 6.86 3.96 -3.19
CA ALA A 114 6.45 4.75 -2.03
C ALA A 114 6.02 6.16 -2.44
N GLY A 115 4.88 6.26 -3.13
CA GLY A 115 4.21 7.54 -3.39
C GLY A 115 3.49 8.07 -2.15
N PHE A 116 3.54 9.38 -1.92
CA PHE A 116 2.90 10.02 -0.76
C PHE A 116 1.73 10.94 -1.11
N ASP A 117 1.29 10.92 -2.36
CA ASP A 117 0.13 11.67 -2.86
C ASP A 117 -1.22 11.02 -2.55
N ALA A 118 -1.23 9.85 -1.90
CA ALA A 118 -2.42 9.33 -1.23
C ALA A 118 -2.78 10.13 0.05
N HIS A 119 -1.89 11.04 0.49
CA HIS A 119 -2.18 11.93 1.62
C HIS A 119 -3.30 12.92 1.30
N SER A 120 -4.12 13.25 2.31
CA SER A 120 -5.24 14.21 2.20
C SER A 120 -4.88 15.57 1.60
N PHE A 121 -3.64 16.02 1.75
CA PHE A 121 -3.18 17.32 1.23
C PHE A 121 -2.88 17.32 -0.27
N ASP A 122 -2.78 16.14 -0.89
CA ASP A 122 -2.62 15.96 -2.33
C ASP A 122 -3.99 15.76 -3.03
N LEU A 123 -5.09 15.78 -2.26
CA LEU A 123 -6.49 15.87 -2.73
C LEU A 123 -6.95 14.70 -3.63
N ALA A 124 -6.27 13.56 -3.55
CA ALA A 124 -6.68 12.32 -4.23
C ALA A 124 -7.42 11.38 -3.27
N LEU A 125 -6.79 11.08 -2.14
CA LEU A 125 -7.22 10.16 -1.09
C LEU A 125 -6.99 10.80 0.27
N ASN A 126 -7.31 10.10 1.35
CA ASN A 126 -7.30 10.62 2.73
C ASN A 126 -6.42 9.76 3.65
N VAL A 127 -5.29 9.25 3.14
CA VAL A 127 -4.31 8.57 4.00
C VAL A 127 -3.65 9.62 4.90
N THR A 128 -3.50 9.30 6.18
CA THR A 128 -2.87 10.18 7.17
C THR A 128 -1.40 9.82 7.39
N TYR A 129 -0.69 10.66 8.13
CA TYR A 129 0.66 10.33 8.61
C TYR A 129 0.71 9.05 9.44
N GLU A 130 -0.32 8.78 10.25
CA GLU A 130 -0.45 7.55 11.02
C GLU A 130 -0.79 6.38 10.10
N GLY A 131 -1.61 6.60 9.07
CA GLY A 131 -1.89 5.64 8.01
C GLY A 131 -0.60 5.10 7.36
N PHE A 132 0.27 5.98 6.85
CA PHE A 132 1.55 5.56 6.27
C PHE A 132 2.45 4.80 7.26
N ALA A 133 2.48 5.23 8.52
CA ALA A 133 3.22 4.52 9.56
C ALA A 133 2.65 3.11 9.83
N ALA A 134 1.33 2.99 9.94
CA ALA A 134 0.64 1.72 10.17
C ALA A 134 0.79 0.75 8.99
N MET A 135 0.67 1.25 7.75
CA MET A 135 0.94 0.47 6.55
C MET A 135 2.37 -0.06 6.54
N THR A 136 3.35 0.79 6.87
CA THR A 136 4.76 0.39 6.99
C THR A 136 4.94 -0.75 8.00
N GLY A 137 4.24 -0.71 9.13
CA GLY A 137 4.25 -1.78 10.12
C GLY A 137 3.76 -3.12 9.55
N VAL A 138 2.69 -3.11 8.75
CA VAL A 138 2.22 -4.32 8.05
C VAL A 138 3.30 -4.83 7.08
N LEU A 139 3.96 -3.95 6.34
CA LEU A 139 5.00 -4.36 5.39
C LEU A 139 6.23 -4.95 6.09
N GLN A 140 6.64 -4.38 7.23
CA GLN A 140 7.73 -4.95 8.05
C GLN A 140 7.39 -6.35 8.57
N GLN A 141 6.14 -6.58 9.01
CA GLN A 141 5.71 -7.91 9.45
C GLN A 141 5.79 -8.95 8.32
N ILE A 142 5.41 -8.57 7.10
CA ILE A 142 5.56 -9.45 5.92
C ILE A 142 7.05 -9.69 5.65
N ALA A 143 7.87 -8.63 5.71
CA ALA A 143 9.30 -8.73 5.43
C ALA A 143 10.05 -9.61 6.44
N ASP A 144 9.78 -9.44 7.72
CA ASP A 144 10.36 -10.24 8.80
C ASP A 144 9.98 -11.72 8.67
N LYS A 145 8.73 -11.99 8.27
CA LYS A 145 8.21 -13.35 8.12
C LYS A 145 8.81 -14.09 6.91
N HIS A 146 8.94 -13.43 5.76
CA HIS A 146 9.24 -14.11 4.49
C HIS A 146 10.63 -13.85 3.94
N CYS A 147 11.19 -12.66 4.17
CA CYS A 147 12.44 -12.25 3.53
C CYS A 147 13.51 -11.73 4.49
N ASN A 148 13.49 -12.14 5.77
CA ASN A 148 14.47 -11.72 6.78
C ASN A 148 14.60 -10.20 6.91
N GLY A 149 13.48 -9.48 6.84
CA GLY A 149 13.44 -8.01 6.93
C GLY A 149 13.92 -7.28 5.68
N ARG A 150 14.13 -7.96 4.54
CA ARG A 150 14.52 -7.33 3.27
C ARG A 150 13.37 -6.52 2.66
N LEU A 151 13.32 -5.25 3.02
CA LEU A 151 12.35 -4.25 2.57
C LEU A 151 13.09 -2.99 2.08
N ALA A 152 12.79 -2.56 0.86
CA ALA A 152 13.28 -1.29 0.31
C ALA A 152 12.13 -0.44 -0.21
N MET A 153 12.19 0.86 0.03
CA MET A 153 11.18 1.84 -0.41
C MET A 153 11.82 2.85 -1.36
N ILE A 154 11.14 3.11 -2.47
CA ILE A 154 11.60 4.01 -3.53
C ILE A 154 10.56 5.12 -3.64
N LEU A 155 10.96 6.37 -3.42
CA LEU A 155 10.04 7.50 -3.50
C LEU A 155 9.49 7.66 -4.94
N GLU A 156 8.17 7.76 -5.06
CA GLU A 156 7.46 8.01 -6.32
C GLU A 156 6.76 9.39 -6.28
N GLY A 157 5.42 9.45 -6.21
CA GLY A 157 4.63 10.67 -6.11
C GLY A 157 4.61 11.31 -4.72
N GLY A 158 3.81 12.37 -4.59
CA GLY A 158 3.73 13.24 -3.41
C GLY A 158 4.17 14.66 -3.74
N TYR A 159 3.24 15.60 -3.78
CA TYR A 159 3.44 16.92 -4.38
C TYR A 159 3.30 18.06 -3.37
N ASN A 160 2.47 17.87 -2.34
CA ASN A 160 2.46 18.81 -1.23
C ASN A 160 3.70 18.58 -0.34
N THR A 161 4.55 19.59 -0.22
CA THR A 161 5.84 19.47 0.47
C THR A 161 5.72 19.22 1.97
N GLU A 162 4.65 19.70 2.60
CA GLU A 162 4.40 19.44 4.02
C GLU A 162 3.96 18.00 4.24
N SER A 163 2.98 17.51 3.47
CA SER A 163 2.54 16.12 3.58
C SER A 163 3.66 15.17 3.22
N LEU A 164 4.37 15.40 2.12
CA LEU A 164 5.48 14.56 1.69
C LEU A 164 6.54 14.42 2.79
N SER A 165 7.05 15.54 3.31
CA SER A 165 8.12 15.50 4.31
C SER A 165 7.69 14.81 5.61
N ARG A 166 6.46 15.04 6.07
CA ARG A 166 5.93 14.42 7.29
C ARG A 166 5.58 12.95 7.10
N SER A 167 5.03 12.56 5.95
CA SER A 167 4.73 11.16 5.63
C SER A 167 6.01 10.34 5.50
N VAL A 168 7.03 10.84 4.79
CA VAL A 168 8.36 10.21 4.74
C VAL A 168 8.93 10.03 6.15
N HIS A 169 8.86 11.07 6.99
CA HIS A 169 9.32 10.99 8.37
C HIS A 169 8.54 9.93 9.18
N SER A 170 7.22 9.85 9.04
CA SER A 170 6.40 8.82 9.71
C SER A 170 6.81 7.40 9.33
N VAL A 171 7.02 7.14 8.03
CA VAL A 171 7.50 5.85 7.53
C VAL A 171 8.89 5.53 8.09
N LEU A 172 9.83 6.48 8.00
CA LEU A 172 11.20 6.27 8.47
C LEU A 172 11.28 6.00 9.97
N ARG A 173 10.39 6.59 10.78
CA ARG A 173 10.33 6.30 12.22
C ARG A 173 10.00 4.83 12.49
N VAL A 174 9.03 4.28 11.76
CA VAL A 174 8.64 2.86 11.88
C VAL A 174 9.76 1.96 11.34
N MET A 175 10.35 2.30 10.20
CA MET A 175 11.53 1.60 9.68
C MET A 175 12.73 1.60 10.65
N ALA A 176 12.87 2.66 11.46
CA ALA A 176 13.89 2.77 12.50
C ALA A 176 13.53 2.06 13.82
N GLY A 177 12.41 1.34 13.88
CA GLY A 177 12.00 0.51 15.02
C GLY A 177 11.02 1.17 15.98
N ALA A 178 10.37 2.28 15.61
CA ALA A 178 9.23 2.78 16.37
C ALA A 178 8.01 1.86 16.20
N GLU A 179 7.23 1.69 17.26
CA GLU A 179 5.98 0.92 17.20
C GLU A 179 5.01 1.54 16.18
N PRO A 180 4.50 0.76 15.21
CA PRO A 180 3.48 1.24 14.29
C PRO A 180 2.19 1.64 15.03
N PRO A 181 1.58 2.79 14.71
CA PRO A 181 0.32 3.17 15.32
C PRO A 181 -0.84 2.32 14.78
N GLU A 182 -1.96 2.30 15.49
CA GLU A 182 -3.27 1.91 14.96
C GLU A 182 -4.10 3.19 14.74
N PRO A 183 -4.24 3.66 13.49
CA PRO A 183 -4.95 4.90 13.20
C PRO A 183 -6.43 4.77 13.59
N ARG A 184 -6.91 5.76 14.36
CA ARG A 184 -8.32 5.83 14.74
C ARG A 184 -9.13 6.52 13.66
N VAL A 185 -10.37 6.08 13.46
CA VAL A 185 -11.31 6.80 12.60
C VAL A 185 -11.86 8.00 13.38
N CYS A 186 -11.56 9.20 12.90
CA CYS A 186 -12.02 10.45 13.51
C CYS A 186 -13.54 10.42 13.72
N GLY A 187 -13.99 10.78 14.93
CA GLY A 187 -15.41 10.85 15.29
C GLY A 187 -15.99 9.54 15.83
N ILE A 188 -15.34 8.38 15.66
CA ILE A 188 -15.88 7.12 16.18
C ILE A 188 -15.89 7.10 17.71
N GLU A 189 -14.82 7.54 18.37
CA GLU A 189 -14.76 7.51 19.84
C GLU A 189 -15.80 8.44 20.48
N GLU A 190 -16.00 9.62 19.91
CA GLU A 190 -17.03 10.57 20.37
C GLU A 190 -18.44 10.02 20.14
N VAL A 191 -18.68 9.34 19.01
CA VAL A 191 -19.94 8.68 18.73
C VAL A 191 -20.16 7.51 19.67
N ASP A 192 -19.16 6.67 19.94
CA ASP A 192 -19.25 5.55 20.89
C ASP A 192 -19.56 6.06 22.30
N ALA A 193 -18.91 7.14 22.72
CA ALA A 193 -19.20 7.79 24.00
C ALA A 193 -20.65 8.32 24.05
N ALA A 194 -21.14 8.92 22.96
CA ALA A 194 -22.53 9.38 22.86
C ALA A 194 -23.53 8.22 22.87
N ILE A 195 -23.23 7.12 22.18
CA ILE A 195 -24.04 5.89 22.18
C ILE A 195 -24.17 5.36 23.61
N GLU A 196 -23.05 5.19 24.32
CA GLU A 196 -23.07 4.66 25.68
C GLU A 196 -23.82 5.60 26.64
N PHE A 197 -23.64 6.91 26.50
CA PHE A 197 -24.37 7.91 27.30
C PHE A 197 -25.89 7.85 27.09
N HIS A 198 -26.34 7.67 25.85
CA HIS A 198 -27.77 7.70 25.49
C HIS A 198 -28.46 6.33 25.52
N LYS A 199 -27.73 5.23 25.74
CA LYS A 199 -28.23 3.85 25.65
C LYS A 199 -29.52 3.60 26.45
N GLY A 200 -29.58 4.09 27.69
CA GLY A 200 -30.74 3.94 28.56
C GLY A 200 -31.88 4.93 28.30
N ALA A 201 -31.70 5.94 27.44
CA ALA A 201 -32.73 6.95 27.17
C ALA A 201 -33.85 6.46 26.23
N PHE A 202 -33.64 5.32 25.56
CA PHE A 202 -34.54 4.76 24.54
C PHE A 202 -35.04 3.35 24.85
N GLU A 203 -34.71 2.82 26.03
CA GLU A 203 -35.27 1.56 26.53
C GLU A 203 -36.55 1.90 27.31
N SER A 204 -37.69 1.32 26.91
CA SER A 204 -38.94 1.40 27.68
C SER A 204 -38.92 0.39 28.85
N ASP A 205 -39.41 0.83 30.01
CA ASP A 205 -39.58 0.03 31.24
C ASP A 205 -40.23 -1.36 31.01
#